data_AF-A0A3D5NWB8-F1
#
_entry.id   AF-A0A3D5NWB8-F1
#
_cell.length_a   1.000
_cell.length_b   1.000
_cell.length_c   1.000
_cell.angle_alpha   90.00
_cell.angle_beta   90.00
_cell.angle_gamma   90.00
#
_symmetry.space_group_name_H-M   'P 1'
#
loop_
_entity.id
_entity.type
_entity.pdbx_description
1 polymer ?
#
loop_
_entity_poly.entity_id
_entity_poly.type
_entity_poly.pdbx_seq_one_letter_code
_entity_poly.pdbx_strand_id
1 'polypeptide(L)'
;ERDVMLISCVWGLGAPVVEGRAVADQYQVSRRFPYNPEKTDIACKTETLVPRSGGGTEMVSIAPNLQATACLPPNQLKRLAEAGLMIEKHFKTPQDIEFAVDSAGKIIILQARSLMVQFNRSRIVGDLPAILRDHPAIFIGKGSIVQRGIGIGRVFIVYRDEDLDVFPRGAILVSKYTSPRFAKVIRKTAGIITDVGSATGHMATIAREFRVPTIVNTGVATTLLRSGQEITLDAEENKIYDGIIKELRNYHLAEDPIEETYEYRLLRRVLKKISRLNLVDPASRDFAPSSCRTFHDIIRFVHEKTVEELINLNYDRHANINANGGKLKLSVPLNLLLIDVGEGLAETTGRKTILPEQIASIPMRAFIDGLTAPGAWNTEPTSLDFGSFMSSMTRTFFPGLATPRYIGQNLALISKSYAHISLRLGYHFNMIDAFVSDDDNSNYIYFRFMGGVTDMTKRSRRAQFLADVLAKNDFRVEVHGDLVVARIKKLSMERIKRRLNLVGVLVAFSRQLDVQMVNDQQISLYADQFNELITSTLNLNMQELSHHG
;
A
#
# COMPACT_ATOMS: atom_id res chain seq x y z
N GLU A 1 -22.28 17.21 -30.11
CA GLU A 1 -23.53 16.51 -30.47
C GLU A 1 -23.89 15.52 -29.37
N ARG A 2 -25.18 15.22 -29.23
CA ARG A 2 -25.90 15.02 -27.95
C ARG A 2 -25.44 13.81 -27.10
N ASP A 3 -25.50 13.97 -25.77
CA ASP A 3 -25.26 12.98 -24.69
C ASP A 3 -26.37 11.90 -24.69
N VAL A 4 -26.46 11.12 -25.78
CA VAL A 4 -27.46 10.05 -25.99
C VAL A 4 -26.78 8.70 -26.23
N MET A 5 -27.45 7.62 -25.85
CA MET A 5 -27.05 6.25 -26.17
C MET A 5 -27.74 5.81 -27.46
N LEU A 6 -26.98 5.24 -28.39
CA LEU A 6 -27.54 4.63 -29.60
C LEU A 6 -27.72 3.13 -29.38
N ILE A 7 -28.92 2.63 -29.64
CA ILE A 7 -29.23 1.19 -29.58
C ILE A 7 -29.76 0.78 -30.96
N SER A 8 -29.12 -0.21 -31.57
CA SER A 8 -29.52 -0.79 -32.84
C SER A 8 -29.90 -2.26 -32.65
N CYS A 9 -31.00 -2.73 -33.25
CA CYS A 9 -31.40 -4.13 -33.15
C CYS A 9 -32.17 -4.65 -34.38
N VAL A 10 -32.14 -5.98 -34.54
CA VAL A 10 -32.85 -6.75 -35.56
C VAL A 10 -33.46 -8.00 -34.93
N TRP A 11 -34.33 -8.67 -35.67
CA TRP A 11 -34.73 -10.03 -35.36
C TRP A 11 -33.57 -11.01 -35.66
N GLY A 12 -33.49 -12.10 -34.90
CA GLY A 12 -32.48 -13.15 -35.09
C GLY A 12 -31.07 -12.77 -34.64
N LEU A 13 -30.07 -13.40 -35.25
CA LEU A 13 -28.65 -13.20 -34.94
C LEU A 13 -28.16 -11.85 -35.48
N GLY A 14 -27.42 -11.11 -34.66
CA GLY A 14 -27.03 -9.71 -34.94
C GLY A 14 -25.89 -9.51 -35.94
N ALA A 15 -25.24 -10.57 -36.44
CA ALA A 15 -24.10 -10.45 -37.34
C ALA A 15 -24.35 -9.54 -38.57
N PRO A 16 -25.52 -9.60 -39.25
CA PRO A 16 -25.81 -8.72 -40.38
C PRO A 16 -25.85 -7.22 -40.03
N VAL A 17 -26.15 -6.86 -38.77
CA VAL A 17 -26.14 -5.45 -38.31
C VAL A 17 -24.71 -4.97 -38.13
N VAL A 18 -23.85 -5.79 -37.52
CA VAL A 18 -22.43 -5.48 -37.31
C VAL A 18 -21.71 -5.33 -38.65
N GLU A 19 -22.10 -6.13 -39.65
CA GLU A 19 -21.56 -6.07 -41.01
C GLU A 19 -22.18 -4.95 -41.89
N GLY A 20 -23.19 -4.22 -41.39
CA GLY A 20 -23.88 -3.17 -42.14
C GLY A 20 -24.76 -3.67 -43.31
N ARG A 21 -25.16 -4.94 -43.29
CA ARG A 21 -25.95 -5.60 -44.34
C ARG A 21 -27.44 -5.65 -44.07
N ALA A 22 -27.87 -5.39 -42.82
CA ALA A 22 -29.28 -5.38 -42.43
C ALA A 22 -29.76 -4.00 -41.98
N VAL A 23 -30.99 -3.66 -42.35
CA VAL A 23 -31.69 -2.48 -41.84
C VAL A 23 -32.18 -2.80 -40.42
N ALA A 24 -31.81 -1.97 -39.44
CA ALA A 24 -32.06 -2.21 -38.03
C ALA A 24 -32.98 -1.14 -37.43
N ASP A 25 -33.74 -1.50 -36.40
CA ASP A 25 -34.40 -0.51 -35.55
C ASP A 25 -33.33 0.31 -34.83
N GLN A 26 -33.51 1.63 -34.77
CA GLN A 26 -32.60 2.54 -34.09
C GLN A 26 -33.33 3.34 -33.03
N TYR A 27 -32.75 3.37 -31.83
CA TYR A 27 -33.24 4.14 -30.71
C TYR A 27 -32.14 5.08 -30.22
N GLN A 28 -32.45 6.37 -30.15
CA GLN A 28 -31.64 7.34 -29.41
C GLN A 28 -32.23 7.47 -28.02
N VAL A 29 -31.54 6.95 -27.02
CA VAL A 29 -32.02 6.85 -25.64
C VAL A 29 -31.30 7.87 -24.77
N SER A 30 -32.07 8.60 -23.96
CA SER A 30 -31.51 9.54 -23.00
C SER A 30 -30.63 8.80 -22.00
N ARG A 31 -29.44 9.34 -21.71
CA ARG A 31 -28.53 8.78 -20.69
C ARG A 31 -28.96 9.11 -19.26
N ARG A 32 -30.01 9.93 -19.10
CA ARG A 32 -30.59 10.29 -17.79
C ARG A 32 -31.77 9.38 -17.47
N PHE A 33 -31.87 8.96 -16.21
CA PHE A 33 -33.06 8.26 -15.72
C PHE A 33 -34.31 9.10 -15.99
N PRO A 34 -35.42 8.53 -16.51
CA PRO A 34 -35.74 7.10 -16.64
C PRO A 34 -35.36 6.45 -17.98
N TYR A 35 -34.35 6.98 -18.68
CA TYR A 35 -33.82 6.47 -19.96
C TYR A 35 -34.88 6.39 -21.06
N ASN A 36 -35.64 7.48 -21.22
CA ASN A 36 -36.65 7.53 -22.26
C ASN A 36 -36.00 7.62 -23.65
N PRO A 37 -36.57 6.94 -24.66
CA PRO A 37 -36.16 7.16 -26.05
C PRO A 37 -36.52 8.59 -26.45
N GLU A 38 -35.52 9.34 -26.90
CA GLU A 38 -35.67 10.69 -27.46
C GLU A 38 -36.04 10.62 -28.95
N LYS A 39 -35.57 9.57 -29.64
CA LYS A 39 -35.92 9.26 -31.03
C LYS A 39 -36.02 7.75 -31.24
N THR A 40 -37.00 7.32 -32.02
CA THR A 40 -37.22 5.92 -32.40
C THR A 40 -37.47 5.84 -33.90
N ASP A 41 -36.62 5.10 -34.60
CA ASP A 41 -36.74 4.82 -36.03
C ASP A 41 -36.91 3.30 -36.20
N ILE A 42 -38.13 2.85 -36.50
CA ILE A 42 -38.44 1.43 -36.71
C ILE A 42 -38.26 1.09 -38.19
N ALA A 43 -37.33 0.16 -38.47
CA ALA A 43 -37.02 -0.28 -39.82
C ALA A 43 -37.97 -1.38 -40.31
N CYS A 44 -38.21 -1.42 -41.62
CA CYS A 44 -38.85 -2.58 -42.25
C CYS A 44 -37.81 -3.68 -42.46
N LYS A 45 -37.84 -4.70 -41.61
CA LYS A 45 -36.88 -5.81 -41.59
C LYS A 45 -37.44 -6.98 -42.39
N THR A 46 -36.95 -7.21 -43.61
CA THR A 46 -37.50 -8.23 -44.52
C THR A 46 -36.92 -9.62 -44.32
N GLU A 47 -35.69 -9.71 -43.81
CA GLU A 47 -34.95 -10.96 -43.61
C GLU A 47 -34.25 -10.98 -42.24
N THR A 48 -33.99 -12.18 -41.73
CA THR A 48 -33.32 -12.42 -40.44
C THR A 48 -32.35 -13.58 -40.55
N LEU A 49 -31.24 -13.52 -39.79
CA LEU A 49 -30.27 -14.60 -39.71
C LEU A 49 -30.64 -15.54 -38.57
N VAL A 50 -30.80 -16.83 -38.86
CA VAL A 50 -31.16 -17.86 -37.87
C VAL A 50 -30.16 -19.02 -37.87
N PRO A 51 -29.99 -19.73 -36.73
CA PRO A 51 -29.17 -20.94 -36.69
C PRO A 51 -29.84 -22.10 -37.43
N ARG A 52 -29.06 -22.87 -38.21
CA ARG A 52 -29.56 -24.04 -38.95
C ARG A 52 -29.44 -25.32 -38.11
N SER A 53 -30.39 -26.24 -38.27
CA SER A 53 -30.29 -27.60 -37.72
C SER A 53 -29.14 -28.37 -38.41
N GLY A 54 -28.08 -28.67 -37.64
CA GLY A 54 -26.85 -29.28 -38.17
C GLY A 54 -25.62 -28.36 -38.16
N GLY A 55 -25.76 -27.12 -37.70
CA GLY A 55 -24.67 -26.16 -37.59
C GLY A 55 -24.64 -25.14 -38.73
N GLY A 56 -24.08 -23.97 -38.46
CA GLY A 56 -24.11 -22.82 -39.37
C GLY A 56 -25.34 -21.93 -39.19
N THR A 57 -25.50 -20.99 -40.12
CA THR A 57 -26.57 -19.98 -40.11
C THR A 57 -27.19 -19.84 -41.49
N GLU A 58 -28.43 -19.40 -41.56
CA GLU A 58 -29.15 -19.15 -42.81
C GLU A 58 -30.02 -17.90 -42.71
N MET A 59 -30.18 -17.20 -43.84
CA MET A 59 -31.07 -16.05 -43.96
C MET A 59 -32.48 -16.54 -44.29
N VAL A 60 -33.47 -16.09 -43.52
CA VAL A 60 -34.88 -16.44 -43.71
C VAL A 60 -35.76 -15.19 -43.78
N SER A 61 -36.84 -15.26 -44.55
CA SER A 61 -37.80 -14.16 -44.68
C SER A 61 -38.60 -13.98 -43.38
N ILE A 62 -38.77 -12.72 -42.95
CA ILE A 62 -39.57 -12.37 -41.78
C ILE A 62 -41.04 -12.29 -42.17
N ALA A 63 -41.94 -12.84 -41.34
CA ALA A 63 -43.38 -12.78 -41.58
C ALA A 63 -43.86 -11.31 -41.71
N PRO A 64 -44.74 -10.98 -42.69
CA PRO A 64 -45.13 -9.59 -43.00
C PRO A 64 -45.59 -8.75 -41.80
N ASN A 65 -46.25 -9.37 -40.82
CA ASN A 65 -46.73 -8.71 -39.60
C ASN A 65 -45.59 -8.29 -38.63
N LEU A 66 -44.42 -8.93 -38.71
CA LEU A 66 -43.27 -8.63 -37.84
C LEU A 66 -42.26 -7.68 -38.47
N GLN A 67 -42.33 -7.45 -39.78
CA GLN A 67 -41.34 -6.65 -40.52
C GLN A 67 -41.29 -5.20 -40.05
N ALA A 68 -42.45 -4.58 -39.78
CA ALA A 68 -42.58 -3.21 -39.29
C ALA A 68 -42.79 -3.11 -37.76
N THR A 69 -42.61 -4.22 -37.05
CA THR A 69 -42.73 -4.25 -35.58
C THR A 69 -41.38 -3.96 -34.92
N ALA A 70 -41.40 -3.25 -33.81
CA ALA A 70 -40.23 -2.97 -32.99
C ALA A 70 -39.64 -4.27 -32.40
N CYS A 71 -38.33 -4.48 -32.57
CA CYS A 71 -37.64 -5.66 -32.03
C CYS A 71 -37.57 -5.67 -30.50
N LEU A 72 -37.53 -4.49 -29.87
CA LEU A 72 -37.38 -4.36 -28.42
C LEU A 72 -38.60 -3.67 -27.79
N PRO A 73 -39.25 -4.28 -26.79
CA PRO A 73 -40.26 -3.62 -25.99
C PRO A 73 -39.62 -2.54 -25.09
N PRO A 74 -40.36 -1.48 -24.70
CA PRO A 74 -39.82 -0.35 -23.94
C PRO A 74 -39.10 -0.71 -22.64
N ASN A 75 -39.54 -1.76 -21.94
CA ASN A 75 -38.92 -2.20 -20.70
C ASN A 75 -37.54 -2.85 -20.95
N GLN A 76 -37.36 -3.58 -22.05
CA GLN A 76 -36.05 -4.12 -22.43
C GLN A 76 -35.10 -3.01 -22.87
N LEU A 77 -35.59 -1.98 -23.58
CA LEU A 77 -34.79 -0.82 -23.96
C LEU A 77 -34.20 -0.11 -22.73
N LYS A 78 -35.01 0.09 -21.67
CA LYS A 78 -34.54 0.67 -20.40
C LYS A 78 -33.51 -0.22 -19.70
N ARG A 79 -33.75 -1.53 -19.63
CA ARG A 79 -32.80 -2.48 -19.02
C ARG A 79 -31.48 -2.53 -19.78
N LEU A 80 -31.52 -2.44 -21.11
CA LEU A 80 -30.33 -2.39 -21.95
C LEU A 80 -29.55 -1.10 -21.75
N ALA A 81 -30.24 0.05 -21.67
CA ALA A 81 -29.62 1.33 -21.35
C ALA A 81 -28.95 1.33 -19.97
N GLU A 82 -29.60 0.73 -18.96
CA GLU A 82 -28.99 0.53 -17.64
C GLU A 82 -27.74 -0.34 -17.69
N ALA A 83 -27.79 -1.47 -18.41
CA ALA A 83 -26.63 -2.35 -18.57
C ALA A 83 -25.48 -1.63 -19.28
N GLY A 84 -25.77 -0.91 -20.37
CA GLY A 84 -24.77 -0.14 -21.12
C GLY A 84 -24.07 0.91 -20.25
N LEU A 85 -24.83 1.68 -19.47
CA LEU A 85 -24.26 2.67 -18.55
C LEU A 85 -23.46 2.03 -17.41
N MET A 86 -23.84 0.84 -16.94
CA MET A 86 -23.07 0.10 -15.94
C MET A 86 -21.73 -0.40 -16.49
N ILE A 87 -21.73 -0.90 -17.73
CA ILE A 87 -20.52 -1.38 -18.43
C ILE A 87 -19.59 -0.18 -18.70
N GLU A 88 -20.13 0.92 -19.21
CA GLU A 88 -19.38 2.17 -19.41
C GLU A 88 -18.78 2.69 -18.10
N LYS A 89 -19.56 2.72 -17.01
CA LYS A 89 -19.07 3.11 -15.68
C LYS A 89 -17.94 2.19 -15.19
N HIS A 90 -17.99 0.91 -15.52
CA HIS A 90 -16.95 -0.06 -15.14
C HIS A 90 -15.62 0.19 -15.88
N PHE A 91 -15.71 0.41 -17.19
CA PHE A 91 -14.55 0.60 -18.08
C PHE A 91 -14.06 2.05 -18.18
N LYS A 92 -14.81 3.02 -17.63
CA LYS A 92 -14.49 4.47 -17.62
C LYS A 92 -14.24 5.07 -19.01
N THR A 93 -14.75 4.45 -20.04
CA THR A 93 -14.59 4.87 -21.42
C THR A 93 -15.90 4.55 -22.15
N PRO A 94 -16.30 5.34 -23.16
CA PRO A 94 -17.43 4.98 -24.03
C PRO A 94 -17.28 3.55 -24.54
N GLN A 95 -18.37 2.79 -24.62
CA GLN A 95 -18.34 1.37 -24.97
C GLN A 95 -19.15 1.09 -26.23
N ASP A 96 -18.58 0.22 -27.06
CA ASP A 96 -19.26 -0.49 -28.15
C ASP A 96 -19.67 -1.86 -27.61
N ILE A 97 -20.97 -2.12 -27.54
CA ILE A 97 -21.54 -3.27 -26.81
C ILE A 97 -22.43 -4.08 -27.74
N GLU A 98 -22.12 -5.36 -27.86
CA GLU A 98 -22.97 -6.33 -28.56
C GLU A 98 -23.80 -7.11 -27.54
N PHE A 99 -25.08 -7.29 -27.85
CA PHE A 99 -26.02 -7.98 -26.98
C PHE A 99 -26.93 -8.90 -27.78
N ALA A 100 -27.53 -9.86 -27.08
CA ALA A 100 -28.64 -10.67 -27.57
C ALA A 100 -29.77 -10.69 -26.53
N VAL A 101 -30.98 -10.94 -27.00
CA VAL A 101 -32.14 -11.22 -26.15
C VAL A 101 -32.56 -12.65 -26.43
N ASP A 102 -32.56 -13.50 -25.41
CA ASP A 102 -33.01 -14.88 -25.55
C ASP A 102 -34.54 -14.99 -25.64
N SER A 103 -35.05 -16.20 -25.90
CA SER A 103 -36.50 -16.46 -25.99
C SER A 103 -37.25 -16.22 -24.68
N ALA A 104 -36.56 -16.18 -23.53
CA ALA A 104 -37.13 -15.83 -22.24
C ALA A 104 -37.13 -14.30 -21.98
N GLY A 105 -36.62 -13.50 -22.92
CA GLY A 105 -36.52 -12.05 -22.79
C GLY A 105 -35.37 -11.58 -21.90
N LYS A 106 -34.38 -12.44 -21.63
CA LYS A 106 -33.17 -12.10 -20.88
C LYS A 106 -32.14 -11.47 -21.81
N ILE A 107 -31.62 -10.32 -21.40
CA ILE A 107 -30.53 -9.63 -22.09
C ILE A 107 -29.21 -10.31 -21.72
N ILE A 108 -28.44 -10.69 -22.74
CA ILE A 108 -27.11 -11.29 -22.63
C ILE A 108 -26.14 -10.36 -23.34
N ILE A 109 -25.07 -9.97 -22.66
CA ILE A 109 -23.98 -9.17 -23.24
C ILE A 109 -22.99 -10.15 -23.86
N LEU A 110 -22.73 -10.00 -25.15
CA LEU A 110 -21.87 -10.87 -25.94
C LEU A 110 -20.44 -10.33 -25.99
N GLN A 111 -20.32 -9.01 -26.19
CA GLN A 111 -19.04 -8.32 -26.27
C GLN A 111 -19.19 -6.91 -25.72
N ALA A 112 -18.13 -6.39 -25.09
CA ALA A 112 -17.99 -4.97 -24.79
C ALA A 112 -16.53 -4.58 -25.06
N ARG A 113 -16.32 -3.50 -25.82
CA ARG A 113 -15.01 -2.94 -26.09
C ARG A 113 -15.04 -1.42 -26.06
N SER A 114 -13.89 -0.81 -25.81
CA SER A 114 -13.77 0.65 -25.82
C SER A 114 -14.15 1.20 -27.20
N LEU A 115 -15.15 2.09 -27.23
CA LEU A 115 -15.51 2.85 -28.41
C LEU A 115 -14.54 4.03 -28.50
N MET A 116 -13.58 3.96 -29.41
CA MET A 116 -12.71 5.09 -29.75
C MET A 116 -13.53 6.16 -30.49
N VAL A 117 -14.28 6.94 -29.73
CA VAL A 117 -14.87 8.17 -30.24
C VAL A 117 -13.71 9.13 -30.45
N GLN A 118 -13.46 9.55 -31.69
CA GLN A 118 -12.59 10.69 -31.96
C GLN A 118 -13.26 11.95 -31.38
N PHE A 119 -13.10 12.16 -30.08
CA PHE A 119 -13.35 13.46 -29.50
C PHE A 119 -12.34 14.41 -30.13
N ASN A 120 -12.84 15.50 -30.70
CA ASN A 120 -12.01 16.57 -31.22
C ASN A 120 -11.28 17.23 -30.02
N ARG A 121 -10.21 16.57 -29.53
CA ARG A 121 -9.45 16.90 -28.30
C ARG A 121 -9.02 18.36 -28.27
N SER A 122 -8.73 18.92 -29.45
CA SER A 122 -8.25 20.27 -29.68
C SER A 122 -9.17 21.37 -29.12
N ARG A 123 -10.48 21.12 -28.98
CA ARG A 123 -11.43 22.12 -28.44
C ARG A 123 -11.61 22.07 -26.92
N ILE A 124 -11.45 20.91 -26.28
CA ILE A 124 -11.77 20.73 -24.84
C ILE A 124 -10.58 21.14 -23.95
N VAL A 125 -9.35 20.81 -24.35
CA VAL A 125 -8.14 21.05 -23.53
C VAL A 125 -7.85 22.55 -23.38
N GLY A 126 -8.15 23.35 -24.39
CA GLY A 126 -7.93 24.81 -24.34
C GLY A 126 -8.92 25.55 -23.42
N ASP A 127 -10.13 25.03 -23.26
CA ASP A 127 -11.23 25.74 -22.59
C ASP A 127 -11.52 25.23 -21.18
N LEU A 128 -11.06 24.04 -20.79
CA LEU A 128 -11.34 23.49 -19.45
C LEU A 128 -10.83 24.41 -18.31
N PRO A 129 -9.61 24.98 -18.35
CA PRO A 129 -9.19 25.94 -17.34
C PRO A 129 -10.04 27.22 -17.31
N ALA A 130 -10.63 27.62 -18.44
CA ALA A 130 -11.56 28.76 -18.51
C ALA A 130 -12.90 28.41 -17.89
N ILE A 131 -13.47 27.26 -18.26
CA ILE A 131 -14.73 26.75 -17.71
C ILE A 131 -14.62 26.58 -16.19
N LEU A 132 -13.51 26.00 -15.69
CA LEU A 132 -13.30 25.82 -14.24
C LEU A 132 -13.14 27.15 -13.48
N ARG A 133 -12.78 28.27 -14.14
CA ARG A 133 -12.77 29.60 -13.49
C ARG A 133 -14.18 30.12 -13.23
N ASP A 134 -15.13 29.77 -14.08
CA ASP A 134 -16.54 30.21 -13.97
C ASP A 134 -17.32 29.37 -12.94
N HIS A 135 -16.74 28.28 -12.45
CA HIS A 135 -17.31 27.42 -11.42
C HIS A 135 -16.49 27.53 -10.12
N PRO A 136 -16.91 28.36 -9.14
CA PRO A 136 -16.20 28.45 -7.87
C PRO A 136 -16.26 27.12 -7.11
N ALA A 137 -15.13 26.73 -6.53
CA ALA A 137 -15.06 25.59 -5.65
C ALA A 137 -15.72 25.93 -4.30
N ILE A 138 -16.67 25.10 -3.86
CA ILE A 138 -17.30 25.19 -2.53
C ILE A 138 -16.24 24.94 -1.45
N PHE A 139 -15.38 23.94 -1.65
CA PHE A 139 -14.17 23.74 -0.85
C PHE A 139 -13.09 22.95 -1.61
N ILE A 140 -11.84 23.13 -1.19
CA ILE A 140 -10.63 22.55 -1.80
C ILE A 140 -9.77 21.91 -0.71
N GLY A 141 -9.24 20.71 -0.98
CA GLY A 141 -8.22 20.05 -0.17
C GLY A 141 -8.70 19.62 1.22
N LYS A 142 -10.01 19.45 1.41
CA LYS A 142 -10.60 19.01 2.69
C LYS A 142 -10.86 17.51 2.65
N GLY A 143 -10.40 16.82 3.69
CA GLY A 143 -10.56 15.38 3.82
C GLY A 143 -9.59 14.57 2.96
N SER A 144 -9.76 13.25 3.05
CA SER A 144 -8.89 12.24 2.44
C SER A 144 -9.60 11.55 1.29
N ILE A 145 -8.95 11.53 0.13
CA ILE A 145 -9.43 10.78 -1.03
C ILE A 145 -9.35 9.29 -0.73
N VAL A 146 -10.48 8.59 -0.85
CA VAL A 146 -10.56 7.14 -0.74
C VAL A 146 -10.45 6.47 -2.09
N GLN A 147 -11.24 6.98 -3.04
CA GLN A 147 -11.38 6.48 -4.38
C GLN A 147 -11.47 7.68 -5.32
N ARG A 148 -10.51 7.74 -6.24
CA ARG A 148 -10.39 8.80 -7.23
C ARG A 148 -11.45 8.70 -8.33
N GLY A 149 -11.74 9.84 -8.97
CA GLY A 149 -12.65 9.99 -10.09
C GLY A 149 -13.56 11.22 -9.96
N ILE A 150 -14.39 11.46 -10.99
CA ILE A 150 -15.32 12.59 -11.03
C ILE A 150 -16.76 12.10 -10.82
N GLY A 151 -17.44 12.65 -9.80
CA GLY A 151 -18.86 12.42 -9.51
C GLY A 151 -19.68 13.67 -9.81
N ILE A 152 -20.81 13.54 -10.51
CA ILE A 152 -21.72 14.65 -10.78
C ILE A 152 -23.12 14.22 -10.35
N GLY A 153 -23.78 15.04 -9.55
CA GLY A 153 -25.14 14.75 -9.11
C GLY A 153 -25.69 15.76 -8.13
N ARG A 154 -26.95 15.55 -7.75
CA ARG A 154 -27.59 16.28 -6.66
C ARG A 154 -27.11 15.74 -5.33
N VAL A 155 -26.77 16.62 -4.40
CA VAL A 155 -26.46 16.27 -3.02
C VAL A 155 -27.69 15.64 -2.38
N PHE A 156 -27.51 14.50 -1.74
CA PHE A 156 -28.51 13.90 -0.87
C PHE A 156 -27.86 13.65 0.49
N ILE A 157 -28.29 14.44 1.49
CA ILE A 157 -27.73 14.35 2.84
C ILE A 157 -28.44 13.23 3.60
N VAL A 158 -27.67 12.25 4.06
CA VAL A 158 -28.13 11.10 4.84
C VAL A 158 -27.86 11.38 6.30
N TYR A 159 -28.92 11.57 7.09
CA TYR A 159 -28.84 11.75 8.54
C TYR A 159 -29.05 10.42 9.27
N ARG A 160 -29.94 9.58 8.75
CA ARG A 160 -30.28 8.27 9.32
C ARG A 160 -30.29 7.19 8.24
N ASP A 161 -30.15 5.94 8.65
CA ASP A 161 -30.06 4.82 7.72
C ASP A 161 -31.36 4.58 6.92
N GLU A 162 -32.51 5.05 7.41
CA GLU A 162 -33.79 4.98 6.68
C GLU A 162 -33.81 5.90 5.45
N ASP A 163 -33.04 7.01 5.45
CA ASP A 163 -32.95 7.93 4.32
C ASP A 163 -32.37 7.22 3.07
N LEU A 164 -31.63 6.12 3.27
CA LEU A 164 -31.06 5.31 2.20
C LEU A 164 -32.13 4.56 1.39
N ASP A 165 -33.29 4.30 1.97
CA ASP A 165 -34.36 3.56 1.30
C ASP A 165 -35.06 4.43 0.23
N VAL A 166 -35.02 5.76 0.38
CA VAL A 166 -35.52 6.75 -0.59
C VAL A 166 -34.40 7.41 -1.41
N PHE A 167 -33.18 6.89 -1.34
CA PHE A 167 -32.01 7.49 -1.97
C PHE A 167 -32.14 7.55 -3.51
N PRO A 168 -32.04 8.74 -4.13
CA PRO A 168 -32.19 8.90 -5.57
C PRO A 168 -30.97 8.38 -6.34
N ARG A 169 -31.21 7.69 -7.46
CA ARG A 169 -30.13 7.19 -8.33
C ARG A 169 -29.40 8.37 -9.00
N GLY A 170 -28.07 8.32 -9.00
CA GLY A 170 -27.19 9.36 -9.55
C GLY A 170 -26.93 10.52 -8.60
N ALA A 171 -27.44 10.50 -7.37
CA ALA A 171 -27.13 11.53 -6.37
C ALA A 171 -25.73 11.36 -5.76
N ILE A 172 -25.20 12.42 -5.17
CA ILE A 172 -23.99 12.40 -4.34
C ILE A 172 -24.42 12.24 -2.89
N LEU A 173 -24.00 11.14 -2.28
CA LEU A 173 -24.28 10.86 -0.88
C LEU A 173 -23.39 11.74 0.00
N VAL A 174 -24.01 12.55 0.85
CA VAL A 174 -23.30 13.35 1.85
C VAL A 174 -23.76 12.91 3.23
N SER A 175 -22.84 12.67 4.17
CA SER A 175 -23.22 12.29 5.54
C SER A 175 -22.18 12.69 6.56
N LYS A 176 -22.58 12.83 7.83
CA LYS A 176 -21.65 13.18 8.90
C LYS A 176 -20.67 12.04 9.20
N TYR A 177 -21.15 10.79 9.20
CA TYR A 177 -20.35 9.61 9.51
C TYR A 177 -20.42 8.60 8.36
N THR A 178 -19.37 7.79 8.19
CA THR A 178 -19.43 6.61 7.33
C THR A 178 -20.33 5.53 7.93
N SER A 179 -21.19 4.90 7.14
CA SER A 179 -22.02 3.76 7.56
C SER A 179 -21.82 2.57 6.60
N PRO A 180 -21.66 1.33 7.11
CA PRO A 180 -21.65 0.13 6.27
C PRO A 180 -22.91 -0.02 5.40
N ARG A 181 -24.05 0.57 5.84
CA ARG A 181 -25.32 0.47 5.12
C ARG A 181 -25.35 1.27 3.82
N PHE A 182 -24.38 2.16 3.58
CA PHE A 182 -24.22 2.81 2.28
C PHE A 182 -24.00 1.79 1.15
N ALA A 183 -23.55 0.56 1.47
CA ALA A 183 -23.51 -0.55 0.53
C ALA A 183 -24.85 -0.80 -0.19
N LYS A 184 -26.00 -0.50 0.44
CA LYS A 184 -27.34 -0.58 -0.19
C LYS A 184 -27.46 0.31 -1.43
N VAL A 185 -26.83 1.48 -1.41
CA VAL A 185 -26.98 2.54 -2.43
C VAL A 185 -25.70 2.77 -3.23
N ILE A 186 -24.62 2.04 -2.93
CA ILE A 186 -23.29 2.25 -3.54
C ILE A 186 -23.31 2.15 -5.07
N ARG A 187 -24.14 1.27 -5.63
CA ARG A 187 -24.28 1.13 -7.10
C ARG A 187 -25.11 2.26 -7.73
N LYS A 188 -25.95 2.91 -6.92
CA LYS A 188 -26.85 3.99 -7.33
C LYS A 188 -26.21 5.37 -7.18
N THR A 189 -25.24 5.55 -6.29
CA THR A 189 -24.60 6.85 -6.04
C THR A 189 -23.60 7.25 -7.14
N ALA A 190 -23.50 8.55 -7.39
CA ALA A 190 -22.50 9.18 -8.25
C ALA A 190 -21.22 9.56 -7.48
N GLY A 191 -21.27 9.63 -6.15
CA GLY A 191 -20.14 9.96 -5.31
C GLY A 191 -20.48 9.93 -3.82
N ILE A 192 -19.46 9.86 -2.96
CA ILE A 192 -19.64 9.86 -1.51
C ILE A 192 -18.75 10.93 -0.87
N ILE A 193 -19.33 11.74 0.00
CA ILE A 193 -18.61 12.73 0.81
C ILE A 193 -19.01 12.56 2.28
N THR A 194 -18.04 12.38 3.18
CA THR A 194 -18.34 12.35 4.62
C THR A 194 -17.49 13.30 5.45
N ASP A 195 -18.05 13.81 6.55
CA ASP A 195 -17.31 14.68 7.48
C ASP A 195 -16.36 13.91 8.37
N VAL A 196 -16.75 12.71 8.81
CA VAL A 196 -15.99 11.82 9.67
C VAL A 196 -15.89 10.45 9.00
N GLY A 197 -14.70 9.87 9.00
CA GLY A 197 -14.44 8.55 8.44
C GLY A 197 -12.95 8.31 8.19
N SER A 198 -12.55 7.05 8.09
CA SER A 198 -11.17 6.69 7.76
C SER A 198 -11.06 6.26 6.29
N ALA A 199 -9.98 6.68 5.62
CA ALA A 199 -9.64 6.20 4.28
C ALA A 199 -9.19 4.73 4.23
N THR A 200 -9.01 4.09 5.38
CA THR A 200 -8.70 2.65 5.52
C THR A 200 -9.86 1.83 6.11
N GLY A 201 -10.99 2.47 6.46
CA GLY A 201 -12.13 1.80 7.08
C GLY A 201 -12.90 0.89 6.12
N HIS A 202 -13.81 0.09 6.66
CA HIS A 202 -14.62 -0.86 5.89
C HIS A 202 -15.38 -0.21 4.70
N MET A 203 -15.97 0.97 4.93
CA MET A 203 -16.62 1.74 3.85
C MET A 203 -15.63 2.14 2.75
N ALA A 204 -14.39 2.47 3.11
CA ALA A 204 -13.38 2.85 2.14
C ALA A 204 -13.03 1.69 1.19
N THR A 205 -12.97 0.46 1.71
CA THR A 205 -12.79 -0.75 0.90
C THR A 205 -13.93 -0.93 -0.10
N ILE A 206 -15.18 -0.84 0.35
CA ILE A 206 -16.35 -0.98 -0.51
C ILE A 206 -16.39 0.12 -1.58
N ALA A 207 -16.11 1.38 -1.21
CA ALA A 207 -16.06 2.48 -2.19
C ALA A 207 -15.01 2.23 -3.30
N ARG A 208 -13.85 1.68 -2.96
CA ARG A 208 -12.81 1.28 -3.93
C ARG A 208 -13.26 0.12 -4.81
N GLU A 209 -13.86 -0.91 -4.21
CA GLU A 209 -14.36 -2.08 -4.92
C GLU A 209 -15.39 -1.71 -5.99
N PHE A 210 -16.35 -0.83 -5.64
CA PHE A 210 -17.37 -0.33 -6.57
C PHE A 210 -16.91 0.88 -7.39
N ARG A 211 -15.65 1.31 -7.24
CA ARG A 211 -15.03 2.45 -7.96
C ARG A 211 -15.86 3.73 -7.91
N VAL A 212 -16.47 4.03 -6.76
CA VAL A 212 -17.27 5.24 -6.56
C VAL A 212 -16.37 6.38 -6.06
N PRO A 213 -16.32 7.54 -6.75
CA PRO A 213 -15.57 8.71 -6.27
C PRO A 213 -15.92 9.05 -4.83
N THR A 214 -14.93 9.08 -3.95
CA THR A 214 -15.18 9.17 -2.50
C THR A 214 -14.12 9.99 -1.78
N ILE A 215 -14.57 10.98 -1.01
CA ILE A 215 -13.75 11.79 -0.09
C ILE A 215 -14.36 11.65 1.30
N VAL A 216 -13.53 11.31 2.29
CA VAL A 216 -13.98 11.16 3.70
C VAL A 216 -13.20 12.13 4.58
N ASN A 217 -13.63 12.28 5.84
CA ASN A 217 -12.96 13.13 6.82
C ASN A 217 -12.89 14.62 6.41
N THR A 218 -13.89 15.12 5.68
CA THR A 218 -13.89 16.51 5.20
C THR A 218 -14.10 17.52 6.32
N GLY A 219 -14.81 17.13 7.40
CA GLY A 219 -15.18 17.98 8.54
C GLY A 219 -16.17 19.12 8.22
N VAL A 220 -16.54 19.34 6.96
CA VAL A 220 -17.28 20.54 6.52
C VAL A 220 -18.36 20.25 5.45
N ALA A 221 -18.44 19.05 4.91
CA ALA A 221 -19.35 18.74 3.82
C ALA A 221 -20.82 18.86 4.24
N THR A 222 -21.22 18.37 5.42
CA THR A 222 -22.64 18.47 5.84
C THR A 222 -23.07 19.89 6.20
N THR A 223 -22.13 20.80 6.47
CA THR A 223 -22.42 22.21 6.79
C THR A 223 -22.41 23.10 5.55
N LEU A 224 -21.54 22.81 4.58
CA LEU A 224 -21.40 23.60 3.35
C LEU A 224 -22.34 23.16 2.23
N LEU A 225 -22.69 21.87 2.15
CA LEU A 225 -23.54 21.33 1.09
C LEU A 225 -25.00 21.26 1.54
N ARG A 226 -25.93 21.49 0.61
CA ARG A 226 -27.38 21.44 0.87
C ARG A 226 -28.03 20.30 0.09
N SER A 227 -28.98 19.60 0.70
CA SER A 227 -29.74 18.57 -0.02
C SER A 227 -30.45 19.16 -1.24
N GLY A 228 -30.37 18.48 -2.39
CA GLY A 228 -30.86 18.94 -3.68
C GLY A 228 -29.90 19.83 -4.48
N GLN A 229 -28.84 20.35 -3.87
CA GLN A 229 -27.83 21.16 -4.57
C GLN A 229 -27.11 20.33 -5.64
N GLU A 230 -26.97 20.88 -6.84
CA GLU A 230 -26.18 20.24 -7.90
C GLU A 230 -24.72 20.58 -7.72
N ILE A 231 -23.86 19.56 -7.66
CA ILE A 231 -22.42 19.74 -7.48
C ILE A 231 -21.62 18.82 -8.40
N THR A 232 -20.34 19.16 -8.56
CA THR A 232 -19.33 18.32 -9.19
C THR A 232 -18.25 17.98 -8.17
N LEU A 233 -18.17 16.70 -7.80
CA LEU A 233 -17.13 16.11 -6.95
C LEU A 233 -15.94 15.73 -7.82
N ASP A 234 -14.81 16.42 -7.63
CA ASP A 234 -13.53 16.08 -8.20
C ASP A 234 -12.65 15.42 -7.13
N ALA A 235 -12.67 14.09 -7.10
CA ALA A 235 -11.85 13.30 -6.17
C ALA A 235 -10.44 12.99 -6.73
N GLU A 236 -10.05 13.55 -7.88
CA GLU A 236 -8.66 13.53 -8.35
C GLU A 236 -7.88 14.67 -7.68
N GLU A 237 -8.42 15.88 -7.76
CA GLU A 237 -7.80 17.10 -7.24
C GLU A 237 -8.31 17.50 -5.83
N ASN A 238 -9.21 16.71 -5.26
CA ASN A 238 -9.84 16.97 -3.96
C ASN A 238 -10.58 18.32 -3.93
N LYS A 239 -11.48 18.54 -4.89
CA LYS A 239 -12.24 19.78 -5.05
C LYS A 239 -13.73 19.47 -5.21
N ILE A 240 -14.58 20.29 -4.60
CA ILE A 240 -16.02 20.26 -4.86
C ILE A 240 -16.40 21.57 -5.52
N TYR A 241 -16.98 21.51 -6.71
CA TYR A 241 -17.48 22.67 -7.43
C TYR A 241 -18.99 22.81 -7.27
N ASP A 242 -19.45 24.05 -7.29
CA ASP A 242 -20.87 24.34 -7.40
C ASP A 242 -21.36 24.16 -8.85
N GLY A 243 -22.49 23.48 -9.01
CA GLY A 243 -23.07 23.16 -10.30
C GLY A 243 -22.50 21.92 -11.00
N ILE A 244 -23.01 21.67 -12.21
CA ILE A 244 -22.68 20.50 -13.04
C ILE A 244 -21.65 20.89 -14.10
N ILE A 245 -20.43 20.35 -14.00
CA ILE A 245 -19.35 20.56 -14.97
C ILE A 245 -19.14 19.27 -15.76
N LYS A 246 -19.85 19.11 -16.88
CA LYS A 246 -19.82 17.86 -17.66
C LYS A 246 -18.47 17.64 -18.35
N GLU A 247 -17.81 18.72 -18.70
CA GLU A 247 -16.54 18.79 -19.39
C GLU A 247 -15.42 18.16 -18.55
N LEU A 248 -15.44 18.38 -17.22
CA LEU A 248 -14.48 17.77 -16.30
C LEU A 248 -14.63 16.24 -16.25
N ARG A 249 -15.87 15.73 -16.22
CA ARG A 249 -16.14 14.29 -16.31
C ARG A 249 -15.71 13.72 -17.66
N ASN A 250 -16.00 14.41 -18.75
CA ASN A 250 -15.62 13.95 -20.09
C ASN A 250 -14.10 13.97 -20.29
N TYR A 251 -13.39 14.95 -19.73
CA TYR A 251 -11.93 15.00 -19.73
C TYR A 251 -11.35 13.79 -19.00
N HIS A 252 -11.86 13.48 -17.80
CA HIS A 252 -11.43 12.28 -17.04
C HIS A 252 -11.68 10.97 -17.80
N LEU A 253 -12.78 10.86 -18.55
CA LEU A 253 -13.07 9.69 -19.38
C LEU A 253 -12.24 9.63 -20.68
N ALA A 254 -11.60 10.74 -21.07
CA ALA A 254 -10.83 10.87 -22.31
C ALA A 254 -9.31 10.76 -22.11
N GLU A 255 -8.83 10.62 -20.86
CA GLU A 255 -7.44 10.24 -20.59
C GLU A 255 -7.19 8.86 -21.22
N ASP A 256 -6.22 8.80 -22.14
CA ASP A 256 -5.78 7.51 -22.68
C ASP A 256 -5.27 6.67 -21.51
N PRO A 257 -5.64 5.38 -21.42
CA PRO A 257 -5.01 4.50 -20.47
C PRO A 257 -3.51 4.49 -20.77
N ILE A 258 -2.72 5.20 -19.96
CA ILE A 258 -1.26 5.18 -20.01
C ILE A 258 -0.78 3.73 -20.03
N GLU A 259 -1.53 2.82 -19.40
CA GLU A 259 -1.32 1.38 -19.39
C GLU A 259 -1.25 0.70 -20.77
N GLU A 260 -1.85 1.33 -21.79
CA GLU A 260 -1.84 0.87 -23.18
C GLU A 260 -0.70 1.45 -24.00
N THR A 261 -0.05 2.51 -23.53
CA THR A 261 1.11 3.09 -24.18
C THR A 261 2.28 2.11 -24.22
N TYR A 262 3.07 2.19 -25.28
CA TYR A 262 4.26 1.37 -25.45
C TYR A 262 5.25 1.61 -24.30
N GLU A 263 5.43 2.87 -23.91
CA GLU A 263 6.34 3.34 -22.88
C GLU A 263 5.98 2.73 -21.52
N TYR A 264 4.70 2.78 -21.12
CA TYR A 264 4.27 2.16 -19.86
C TYR A 264 4.45 0.65 -19.88
N ARG A 265 4.05 -0.03 -20.97
CA ARG A 265 4.23 -1.49 -21.11
C ARG A 265 5.71 -1.88 -21.11
N LEU A 266 6.58 -1.06 -21.70
CA LEU A 266 8.03 -1.22 -21.68
C LEU A 266 8.57 -1.04 -20.25
N LEU A 267 8.28 0.09 -19.60
CA LEU A 267 8.74 0.39 -18.24
C LEU A 267 8.24 -0.66 -17.25
N ARG A 268 7.00 -1.14 -17.38
CA ARG A 268 6.46 -2.21 -16.53
C ARG A 268 7.17 -3.55 -16.74
N ARG A 269 7.60 -3.87 -17.97
CA ARG A 269 8.43 -5.06 -18.24
C ARG A 269 9.84 -4.91 -17.67
N VAL A 270 10.46 -3.74 -17.85
CA VAL A 270 11.79 -3.40 -17.31
C VAL A 270 11.77 -3.46 -15.79
N LEU A 271 10.75 -2.91 -15.14
CA LEU A 271 10.61 -2.90 -13.69
C LEU A 271 10.60 -4.31 -13.09
N LYS A 272 10.00 -5.30 -13.78
CA LYS A 272 10.04 -6.72 -13.34
C LYS A 272 11.46 -7.29 -13.29
N LYS A 273 12.39 -6.76 -14.08
CA LYS A 273 13.81 -7.14 -14.11
C LYS A 273 14.67 -6.31 -13.14
N ILE A 274 14.10 -5.27 -12.54
CA ILE A 274 14.82 -4.41 -11.58
C ILE A 274 14.41 -4.78 -10.14
N SER A 275 13.13 -4.66 -9.80
CA SER A 275 12.72 -4.53 -8.39
C SER A 275 12.36 -5.82 -7.67
N ARG A 276 11.98 -6.89 -8.40
CA ARG A 276 11.54 -8.15 -7.77
C ARG A 276 12.72 -8.84 -7.10
N LEU A 277 12.55 -9.23 -5.84
CA LEU A 277 13.51 -10.04 -5.10
C LEU A 277 13.11 -11.52 -5.18
N ASN A 278 13.95 -12.33 -5.81
CA ASN A 278 13.81 -13.78 -5.95
C ASN A 278 14.85 -14.52 -5.11
N LEU A 279 16.04 -13.95 -4.89
CA LEU A 279 17.05 -14.49 -3.97
C LEU A 279 16.72 -14.09 -2.52
N VAL A 280 15.78 -14.82 -1.92
CA VAL A 280 15.29 -14.51 -0.57
C VAL A 280 16.10 -15.19 0.52
N ASP A 281 16.49 -16.45 0.31
CA ASP A 281 17.11 -17.30 1.33
C ASP A 281 18.62 -17.49 1.10
N PRO A 282 19.50 -16.89 1.93
CA PRO A 282 20.96 -17.01 1.84
C PRO A 282 21.55 -18.40 1.95
N ALA A 283 20.88 -19.31 2.67
CA ALA A 283 21.41 -20.66 2.90
C ALA A 283 20.79 -21.71 1.97
N SER A 284 19.92 -21.28 1.04
CA SER A 284 19.51 -22.10 -0.09
C SER A 284 20.68 -22.39 -1.02
N ARG A 285 20.71 -23.59 -1.60
CA ARG A 285 21.64 -23.95 -2.68
C ARG A 285 21.45 -23.06 -3.92
N ASP A 286 20.27 -22.48 -4.07
CA ASP A 286 19.94 -21.57 -5.15
C ASP A 286 20.42 -20.13 -4.89
N PHE A 287 21.01 -19.83 -3.73
CA PHE A 287 21.63 -18.53 -3.45
C PHE A 287 22.99 -18.42 -4.15
N ALA A 288 22.94 -18.36 -5.48
CA ALA A 288 24.10 -18.36 -6.37
C ALA A 288 24.01 -17.20 -7.39
N PRO A 289 25.15 -16.75 -7.96
CA PRO A 289 25.14 -15.73 -9.00
C PRO A 289 24.28 -16.12 -10.21
N SER A 290 24.29 -17.41 -10.58
CA SER A 290 23.50 -17.98 -11.67
C SER A 290 21.99 -17.88 -11.45
N SER A 291 21.55 -17.72 -10.20
CA SER A 291 20.13 -17.60 -9.85
C SER A 291 19.65 -16.15 -9.82
N CYS A 292 20.53 -15.16 -9.97
CA CYS A 292 20.16 -13.75 -9.98
C CYS A 292 19.37 -13.40 -11.25
N ARG A 293 18.08 -13.07 -11.10
CA ARG A 293 17.18 -12.78 -12.24
C ARG A 293 16.88 -11.30 -12.39
N THR A 294 17.19 -10.51 -11.37
CA THR A 294 16.92 -9.06 -11.32
C THR A 294 18.11 -8.30 -10.75
N PHE A 295 18.12 -6.97 -10.92
CA PHE A 295 19.11 -6.12 -10.26
C PHE A 295 19.01 -6.19 -8.72
N HIS A 296 17.80 -6.31 -8.16
CA HIS A 296 17.63 -6.49 -6.72
C HIS A 296 18.25 -7.81 -6.23
N ASP A 297 18.16 -8.88 -7.01
CA ASP A 297 18.84 -10.15 -6.70
C ASP A 297 20.37 -9.99 -6.64
N ILE A 298 20.94 -9.25 -7.60
CA ILE A 298 22.39 -8.98 -7.64
C ILE A 298 22.82 -8.20 -6.39
N ILE A 299 22.09 -7.12 -6.06
CA ILE A 299 22.36 -6.31 -4.87
C ILE A 299 22.30 -7.20 -3.62
N ARG A 300 21.27 -8.04 -3.49
CA ARG A 300 21.10 -8.94 -2.35
C ARG A 300 22.22 -9.97 -2.26
N PHE A 301 22.61 -10.59 -3.38
CA PHE A 301 23.69 -11.58 -3.44
C PHE A 301 25.04 -10.97 -3.07
N VAL A 302 25.40 -9.84 -3.68
CA VAL A 302 26.65 -9.13 -3.39
C VAL A 302 26.70 -8.71 -1.93
N HIS A 303 25.61 -8.18 -1.39
CA HIS A 303 25.52 -7.81 0.02
C HIS A 303 25.79 -9.01 0.94
N GLU A 304 25.10 -10.14 0.71
CA GLU A 304 25.28 -11.33 1.55
C GLU A 304 26.69 -11.92 1.45
N LYS A 305 27.28 -11.97 0.24
CA LYS A 305 28.67 -12.42 0.06
C LYS A 305 29.70 -11.48 0.65
N THR A 306 29.45 -10.18 0.62
CA THR A 306 30.29 -9.19 1.30
C THR A 306 30.26 -9.40 2.81
N VAL A 307 29.08 -9.66 3.38
CA VAL A 307 28.93 -9.96 4.81
C VAL A 307 29.66 -11.27 5.17
N GLU A 308 29.49 -12.33 4.37
CA GLU A 308 30.19 -13.61 4.55
C GLU A 308 31.71 -13.44 4.52
N GLU A 309 32.23 -12.67 3.56
CA GLU A 309 33.67 -12.43 3.42
C GLU A 309 34.23 -11.58 4.57
N LEU A 310 33.53 -10.52 4.98
CA LEU A 310 33.91 -9.71 6.16
C LEU A 310 34.00 -10.56 7.43
N ILE A 311 33.15 -11.59 7.55
CA ILE A 311 33.21 -12.55 8.66
C ILE A 311 34.42 -13.47 8.49
N ASN A 312 34.65 -14.03 7.30
CA ASN A 312 35.75 -14.97 7.04
C ASN A 312 37.15 -14.36 7.19
N LEU A 313 37.33 -13.12 6.71
CA LEU A 313 38.59 -12.36 6.82
C LEU A 313 39.07 -12.18 8.27
N ASN A 314 38.17 -12.28 9.25
CA ASN A 314 38.48 -12.18 10.66
C ASN A 314 38.97 -13.52 11.28
N TYR A 315 38.72 -14.65 10.60
CA TYR A 315 39.10 -15.99 11.06
C TYR A 315 40.39 -16.49 10.41
N ASP A 316 40.71 -16.07 9.19
CA ASP A 316 42.03 -16.31 8.61
C ASP A 316 43.07 -15.42 9.30
N ARG A 317 43.67 -15.94 10.38
CA ARG A 317 44.81 -15.34 11.09
C ARG A 317 46.02 -15.04 10.19
N HIS A 318 46.00 -15.48 8.93
CA HIS A 318 47.04 -15.28 7.93
C HIS A 318 46.61 -14.43 6.72
N ALA A 319 45.36 -13.99 6.64
CA ALA A 319 44.99 -12.98 5.67
C ALA A 319 45.53 -11.63 6.16
N ASN A 320 46.65 -11.20 5.58
CA ASN A 320 47.23 -9.88 5.73
C ASN A 320 46.24 -8.80 5.23
N ILE A 321 45.21 -8.54 6.01
CA ILE A 321 44.48 -7.29 5.95
C ILE A 321 44.90 -6.52 7.19
N ASN A 322 45.44 -5.32 6.98
CA ASN A 322 45.60 -4.29 7.99
C ASN A 322 44.22 -3.81 8.52
N ALA A 323 43.30 -4.72 8.84
CA ALA A 323 41.99 -4.41 9.38
C ALA A 323 42.16 -4.12 10.87
N ASN A 324 42.00 -2.85 11.24
CA ASN A 324 42.05 -2.40 12.63
C ASN A 324 40.79 -2.93 13.35
N GLY A 325 40.90 -4.11 13.94
CA GLY A 325 39.78 -4.77 14.63
C GLY A 325 40.20 -5.37 15.97
N GLY A 326 39.25 -5.49 16.89
CA GLY A 326 39.51 -5.95 18.25
C GLY A 326 38.24 -6.16 19.07
N LYS A 327 38.37 -6.82 20.22
CA LYS A 327 37.25 -7.04 21.14
C LYS A 327 36.99 -5.79 21.96
N LEU A 328 35.75 -5.31 21.94
CA LEU A 328 35.33 -4.19 22.76
C LEU A 328 35.20 -4.60 24.23
N LYS A 329 35.91 -3.91 25.12
CA LYS A 329 35.80 -4.08 26.57
C LYS A 329 34.70 -3.16 27.09
N LEU A 330 33.54 -3.73 27.42
CA LEU A 330 32.44 -3.05 28.08
C LEU A 330 32.32 -3.47 29.54
N SER A 331 31.66 -2.65 30.34
CA SER A 331 31.19 -3.02 31.69
C SER A 331 30.14 -4.13 31.65
N VAL A 332 29.50 -4.34 30.51
CA VAL A 332 28.46 -5.35 30.29
C VAL A 332 29.00 -6.57 29.51
N PRO A 333 28.52 -7.79 29.78
CA PRO A 333 29.04 -9.02 29.18
C PRO A 333 28.51 -9.24 27.75
N LEU A 334 28.80 -8.30 26.84
CA LEU A 334 28.37 -8.39 25.43
C LEU A 334 29.35 -9.19 24.57
N ASN A 335 30.66 -9.14 24.85
CA ASN A 335 31.71 -9.77 24.01
C ASN A 335 31.57 -9.40 22.52
N LEU A 336 31.58 -8.10 22.24
CA LEU A 336 31.41 -7.53 20.90
C LEU A 336 32.75 -7.39 20.18
N LEU A 337 32.86 -7.95 18.98
CA LEU A 337 34.01 -7.79 18.11
C LEU A 337 33.79 -6.60 17.17
N LEU A 338 34.76 -5.69 17.08
CA LEU A 338 34.72 -4.54 16.18
C LEU A 338 35.65 -4.73 15.00
N ILE A 339 35.18 -4.37 13.82
CA ILE A 339 35.97 -4.30 12.58
C ILE A 339 35.85 -2.86 12.06
N ASP A 340 36.97 -2.13 12.04
CA ASP A 340 37.03 -0.80 11.43
C ASP A 340 37.27 -0.92 9.92
N VAL A 341 36.37 -0.34 9.14
CA VAL A 341 36.45 -0.24 7.68
C VAL A 341 36.73 1.18 7.18
N GLY A 342 36.87 2.16 8.07
CA GLY A 342 37.26 3.52 7.71
C GLY A 342 37.04 4.54 8.83
N GLU A 343 38.12 4.97 9.49
CA GLU A 343 38.10 6.02 10.52
C GLU A 343 37.09 5.75 11.67
N GLY A 344 36.72 4.49 11.92
CA GLY A 344 35.82 4.10 13.00
C GLY A 344 36.48 4.08 14.38
N LEU A 345 37.81 3.98 14.44
CA LEU A 345 38.62 4.02 15.65
C LEU A 345 39.60 5.20 15.64
N ALA A 346 39.79 5.86 16.79
CA ALA A 346 40.61 7.07 16.93
C ALA A 346 42.13 6.80 16.89
N GLU A 347 42.57 5.58 17.23
CA GLU A 347 43.99 5.17 17.18
C GLU A 347 44.12 3.76 16.60
N THR A 348 44.95 3.60 15.57
CA THR A 348 45.33 2.31 14.99
C THR A 348 46.37 1.61 15.86
N THR A 349 45.99 1.21 17.05
CA THR A 349 46.85 0.33 17.85
C THR A 349 46.43 -1.10 17.56
N GLY A 350 47.36 -1.96 17.14
CA GLY A 350 47.17 -3.41 16.94
C GLY A 350 46.84 -4.18 18.23
N ARG A 351 46.10 -3.54 19.14
CA ARG A 351 45.59 -4.09 20.40
C ARG A 351 44.37 -4.93 20.09
N LYS A 352 44.39 -6.18 20.58
CA LYS A 352 43.25 -7.11 20.51
C LYS A 352 42.03 -6.66 21.32
N THR A 353 42.18 -5.60 22.13
CA THR A 353 41.13 -5.07 23.01
C THR A 353 40.98 -3.58 22.77
N ILE A 354 39.74 -3.16 22.49
CA ILE A 354 39.33 -1.79 22.22
C ILE A 354 38.55 -1.29 23.43
N LEU A 355 38.86 -0.07 23.89
CA LEU A 355 38.11 0.62 24.93
C LEU A 355 37.04 1.54 24.30
N PRO A 356 35.91 1.81 24.98
CA PRO A 356 34.83 2.65 24.43
C PRO A 356 35.30 4.03 23.98
N GLU A 357 36.27 4.63 24.67
CA GLU A 357 36.82 5.95 24.39
C GLU A 357 37.57 5.99 23.04
N GLN A 358 38.04 4.83 22.57
CA GLN A 358 38.77 4.70 21.30
C GLN A 358 37.84 4.63 20.08
N ILE A 359 36.53 4.55 20.26
CA ILE A 359 35.56 4.46 19.16
C ILE A 359 35.29 5.85 18.61
N ALA A 360 35.78 6.17 17.42
CA ALA A 360 35.54 7.42 16.71
C ALA A 360 34.21 7.41 15.93
N SER A 361 33.67 6.23 15.60
CA SER A 361 32.40 6.07 14.90
C SER A 361 31.24 6.72 15.68
N ILE A 362 30.65 7.76 15.08
CA ILE A 362 29.52 8.52 15.64
C ILE A 362 28.34 7.58 15.96
N PRO A 363 27.85 6.75 15.01
CA PRO A 363 26.72 5.87 15.29
C PRO A 363 27.08 4.81 16.35
N MET A 364 28.28 4.24 16.30
CA MET A 364 28.67 3.21 17.26
C MET A 364 28.72 3.73 18.69
N ARG A 365 29.28 4.93 18.88
CA ARG A 365 29.35 5.58 20.20
C ARG A 365 27.95 5.83 20.76
N ALA A 366 27.08 6.45 19.97
CA ALA A 366 25.70 6.71 20.38
C ALA A 366 24.93 5.43 20.77
N PHE A 367 25.16 4.33 20.04
CA PHE A 367 24.58 3.03 20.39
C PHE A 367 25.12 2.48 21.72
N ILE A 368 26.44 2.52 21.92
CA ILE A 368 27.09 2.02 23.16
C ILE A 368 26.63 2.82 24.36
N ASP A 369 26.55 4.16 24.25
CA ASP A 369 26.10 5.02 25.35
C ASP A 369 24.72 4.59 25.88
N GLY A 370 23.82 4.21 24.97
CA GLY A 370 22.51 3.68 25.33
C GLY A 370 22.57 2.27 25.89
N LEU A 371 23.40 1.41 25.29
CA LEU A 371 23.57 0.03 25.73
C LEU A 371 24.15 -0.06 27.16
N THR A 372 25.03 0.85 27.54
CA THR A 372 25.66 0.89 28.88
C THR A 372 24.96 1.85 29.85
N ALA A 373 23.77 2.35 29.50
CA ALA A 373 23.00 3.22 30.36
C ALA A 373 22.70 2.56 31.73
N PRO A 374 22.81 3.30 32.85
CA PRO A 374 22.49 2.77 34.18
C PRO A 374 21.07 2.21 34.24
N GLY A 375 20.91 0.98 34.74
CA GLY A 375 19.60 0.32 34.83
C GLY A 375 19.09 -0.32 33.53
N ALA A 376 19.77 -0.13 32.39
CA ALA A 376 19.38 -0.79 31.13
C ALA A 376 19.74 -2.28 31.11
N TRP A 377 20.78 -2.69 31.84
CA TRP A 377 21.15 -4.10 32.02
C TRP A 377 20.66 -4.65 33.35
N ASN A 378 19.75 -5.63 33.31
CA ASN A 378 19.41 -6.45 34.47
C ASN A 378 20.26 -7.76 34.46
N THR A 379 20.93 -8.03 35.57
CA THR A 379 21.84 -9.17 35.78
C THR A 379 21.23 -10.32 36.59
N GLU A 380 19.99 -10.21 37.05
CA GLU A 380 19.35 -11.29 37.81
C GLU A 380 19.06 -12.53 36.93
N PRO A 381 19.50 -13.74 37.31
CA PRO A 381 19.23 -14.95 36.55
C PRO A 381 17.75 -15.34 36.69
N THR A 382 17.03 -15.36 35.56
CA THR A 382 15.64 -15.84 35.51
C THR A 382 15.63 -17.37 35.41
N SER A 383 14.91 -18.06 36.31
CA SER A 383 14.79 -19.53 36.30
C SER A 383 14.07 -20.02 35.04
N LEU A 384 14.73 -20.85 34.23
CA LEU A 384 14.14 -21.51 33.06
C LEU A 384 13.48 -22.83 33.48
N ASP A 385 12.24 -23.05 33.04
CA ASP A 385 11.56 -24.35 33.16
C ASP A 385 12.08 -25.31 32.07
N PHE A 386 12.83 -26.34 32.49
CA PHE A 386 13.49 -27.32 31.63
C PHE A 386 12.52 -28.09 30.71
N GLY A 387 11.23 -28.20 31.08
CA GLY A 387 10.22 -28.87 30.26
C GLY A 387 9.81 -28.07 29.02
N SER A 388 9.62 -26.75 29.17
CA SER A 388 9.34 -25.83 28.05
C SER A 388 10.53 -25.70 27.11
N PHE A 389 11.75 -25.75 27.67
CA PHE A 389 13.02 -25.72 26.96
C PHE A 389 13.19 -26.88 25.96
N MET A 390 12.91 -28.12 26.37
CA MET A 390 13.06 -29.32 25.51
C MET A 390 12.01 -29.39 24.39
N SER A 391 10.78 -28.91 24.66
CA SER A 391 9.70 -28.85 23.68
C SER A 391 9.96 -27.80 22.58
N SER A 392 10.60 -26.68 22.92
CA SER A 392 10.97 -25.63 21.96
C SER A 392 12.18 -26.02 21.10
N MET A 393 13.13 -26.76 21.66
CA MET A 393 14.28 -27.33 20.92
C MET A 393 13.83 -28.24 19.77
N THR A 394 12.85 -29.12 19.99
CA THR A 394 12.46 -30.12 18.98
C THR A 394 11.62 -29.56 17.83
N ARG A 395 10.99 -28.39 17.98
CA ARG A 395 10.18 -27.77 16.91
C ARG A 395 10.91 -26.76 16.03
N THR A 396 12.10 -26.29 16.44
CA THR A 396 12.76 -25.13 15.80
C THR A 396 13.96 -25.52 14.91
N PHE A 397 14.42 -26.77 14.94
CA PHE A 397 15.50 -27.23 14.07
C PHE A 397 14.99 -27.78 12.73
N PHE A 398 14.99 -26.93 11.69
CA PHE A 398 15.11 -27.40 10.30
C PHE A 398 16.60 -27.65 10.00
N PRO A 399 17.02 -28.87 9.64
CA PRO A 399 18.43 -29.25 9.52
C PRO A 399 19.08 -28.82 8.18
N GLY A 400 18.83 -27.59 7.72
CA GLY A 400 19.24 -27.13 6.38
C GLY A 400 19.86 -25.73 6.26
N LEU A 401 19.91 -24.92 7.33
CA LEU A 401 20.25 -23.48 7.23
C LEU A 401 21.32 -23.08 8.26
N ALA A 402 22.56 -23.55 8.07
CA ALA A 402 23.82 -22.89 8.50
C ALA A 402 24.96 -23.92 8.44
N THR A 403 26.05 -23.58 7.76
CA THR A 403 27.31 -24.32 7.89
C THR A 403 27.79 -24.29 9.36
N PRO A 404 28.32 -25.39 9.92
CA PRO A 404 28.54 -25.57 11.37
C PRO A 404 29.58 -24.66 12.04
N ARG A 405 30.20 -23.69 11.34
CA ARG A 405 31.40 -22.97 11.80
C ARG A 405 31.15 -21.64 12.54
N TYR A 406 29.92 -21.12 12.56
CA TYR A 406 29.65 -19.70 12.89
C TYR A 406 28.59 -19.48 13.99
N ILE A 407 28.41 -20.44 14.88
CA ILE A 407 27.42 -20.33 15.96
C ILE A 407 27.99 -19.43 17.09
N GLY A 408 27.47 -18.20 17.25
CA GLY A 408 27.39 -17.54 18.57
C GLY A 408 28.15 -16.25 18.89
N GLN A 409 28.69 -15.47 17.92
CA GLN A 409 29.46 -14.24 18.24
C GLN A 409 28.72 -12.93 17.91
N ASN A 410 28.93 -11.89 18.73
CA ASN A 410 28.46 -10.52 18.51
C ASN A 410 29.51 -9.73 17.71
N LEU A 411 29.09 -9.08 16.63
CA LEU A 411 29.98 -8.42 15.68
C LEU A 411 29.47 -7.02 15.32
N ALA A 412 30.36 -6.04 15.16
CA ALA A 412 30.04 -4.75 14.61
C ALA A 412 31.10 -4.27 13.59
N LEU A 413 30.63 -3.86 12.42
CA LEU A 413 31.41 -3.21 11.36
C LEU A 413 31.23 -1.71 11.49
N ILE A 414 32.31 -0.94 11.57
CA ILE A 414 32.22 0.50 11.84
C ILE A 414 33.09 1.32 10.90
N SER A 415 32.60 2.51 10.56
CA SER A 415 33.36 3.62 10.00
C SER A 415 33.02 4.89 10.79
N LYS A 416 33.67 6.02 10.52
CA LYS A 416 33.38 7.32 11.16
C LYS A 416 31.88 7.65 11.20
N SER A 417 31.18 7.42 10.09
CA SER A 417 29.77 7.78 9.90
C SER A 417 28.83 6.58 9.79
N TYR A 418 29.34 5.34 9.84
CA TYR A 418 28.56 4.14 9.60
C TYR A 418 28.78 3.11 10.71
N ALA A 419 27.71 2.39 11.09
CA ALA A 419 27.82 1.22 11.95
C ALA A 419 26.80 0.16 11.55
N HIS A 420 27.27 -1.08 11.39
CA HIS A 420 26.47 -2.28 11.22
C HIS A 420 26.73 -3.23 12.39
N ILE A 421 25.75 -3.41 13.26
CA ILE A 421 25.88 -4.10 14.54
C ILE A 421 24.97 -5.34 14.51
N SER A 422 25.58 -6.51 14.62
CA SER A 422 24.92 -7.81 14.65
C SER A 422 25.09 -8.44 16.03
N LEU A 423 23.99 -8.55 16.77
CA LEU A 423 23.99 -9.07 18.15
C LEU A 423 23.12 -10.32 18.24
N ARG A 424 23.75 -11.41 18.69
CA ARG A 424 23.10 -12.62 19.16
C ARG A 424 23.16 -12.66 20.69
N LEU A 425 22.07 -12.22 21.32
CA LEU A 425 21.93 -12.20 22.78
C LEU A 425 21.05 -13.37 23.22
N GLY A 426 21.67 -14.46 23.66
CA GLY A 426 20.98 -15.72 23.92
C GLY A 426 20.41 -16.27 22.61
N TYR A 427 19.08 -16.28 22.48
CA TYR A 427 18.36 -16.84 21.33
C TYR A 427 17.66 -15.77 20.48
N HIS A 428 17.98 -14.50 20.74
CA HIS A 428 17.48 -13.36 19.99
C HIS A 428 18.57 -12.81 19.09
N PHE A 429 18.15 -12.39 17.90
CA PHE A 429 18.99 -11.75 16.92
C PHE A 429 18.55 -10.30 16.74
N ASN A 430 19.47 -9.37 16.96
CA ASN A 430 19.32 -7.95 16.65
C ASN A 430 20.30 -7.57 15.56
N MET A 431 19.81 -6.84 14.56
CA MET A 431 20.61 -6.21 13.53
C MET A 431 20.31 -4.72 13.53
N ILE A 432 21.34 -3.90 13.67
CA ILE A 432 21.24 -2.45 13.61
C ILE A 432 22.16 -1.97 12.51
N ASP A 433 21.64 -1.18 11.59
CA ASP A 433 22.38 -0.56 10.50
C ASP A 433 22.11 0.95 10.52
N ALA A 434 23.15 1.75 10.68
CA ALA A 434 23.00 3.18 10.91
C ALA A 434 24.06 3.99 10.14
N PHE A 435 23.61 5.10 9.55
CA PHE A 435 24.47 6.10 8.93
C PHE A 435 24.17 7.47 9.52
N VAL A 436 25.22 8.18 9.96
CA VAL A 436 25.14 9.47 10.65
C VAL A 436 26.20 10.42 10.10
N SER A 437 25.74 11.53 9.52
CA SER A 437 26.53 12.61 8.94
C SER A 437 25.84 13.96 9.16
N ASP A 438 26.48 15.04 8.69
CA ASP A 438 25.93 16.39 8.72
C ASP A 438 24.83 16.62 7.66
N ASP A 439 24.71 15.74 6.65
CA ASP A 439 23.59 15.79 5.70
C ASP A 439 22.39 15.02 6.23
N ASP A 440 21.37 15.76 6.66
CA ASP A 440 20.10 15.23 7.14
C ASP A 440 19.50 14.18 6.20
N ASN A 441 19.62 14.31 4.87
CA ASN A 441 18.98 13.40 3.92
C ASN A 441 19.61 12.01 3.88
N SER A 442 20.90 11.91 4.21
CA SER A 442 21.65 10.66 4.22
C SER A 442 21.48 9.87 5.52
N ASN A 443 21.06 10.53 6.60
CA ASN A 443 20.94 9.95 7.94
C ASN A 443 19.81 8.91 8.03
N TYR A 444 20.14 7.71 8.51
CA TYR A 444 19.15 6.63 8.74
C TYR A 444 19.52 5.68 9.88
N ILE A 445 18.49 5.04 10.45
CA ILE A 445 18.63 3.83 11.29
C ILE A 445 17.67 2.78 10.75
N TYR A 446 18.20 1.58 10.56
CA TYR A 446 17.48 0.36 10.27
C TYR A 446 17.69 -0.61 11.43
N PHE A 447 16.61 -1.05 12.04
CA PHE A 447 16.61 -1.99 13.15
C PHE A 447 15.81 -3.23 12.76
N ARG A 448 16.36 -4.41 13.01
CA ARG A 448 15.69 -5.69 12.81
C ARG A 448 15.89 -6.58 14.02
N PHE A 449 14.79 -7.12 14.54
CA PHE A 449 14.78 -8.07 15.65
C PHE A 449 14.08 -9.36 15.23
N MET A 450 14.61 -10.51 15.64
CA MET A 450 14.00 -11.82 15.40
C MET A 450 14.41 -12.85 16.48
N GLY A 451 13.49 -13.72 16.87
CA GLY A 451 13.78 -14.95 17.64
C GLY A 451 13.46 -14.92 19.13
N GLY A 452 13.73 -16.05 19.80
CA GLY A 452 13.54 -16.33 21.23
C GLY A 452 13.40 -17.83 21.55
N VAL A 453 13.51 -18.21 22.84
CA VAL A 453 13.42 -19.64 23.27
C VAL A 453 12.00 -20.11 23.55
N THR A 454 11.11 -19.16 23.81
CA THR A 454 9.79 -19.44 24.36
C THR A 454 8.76 -19.72 23.28
N ASP A 455 7.56 -20.14 23.72
CA ASP A 455 6.42 -20.32 22.84
C ASP A 455 6.15 -19.08 21.97
N MET A 456 5.54 -19.32 20.80
CA MET A 456 5.26 -18.28 19.80
C MET A 456 4.48 -17.10 20.37
N THR A 457 3.64 -17.31 21.39
CA THR A 457 2.81 -16.27 22.01
C THR A 457 3.69 -15.29 22.77
N LYS A 458 4.62 -15.78 23.62
CA LYS A 458 5.55 -14.92 24.36
C LYS A 458 6.49 -14.14 23.44
N ARG A 459 7.00 -14.77 22.38
CA ARG A 459 7.83 -14.10 21.37
C ARG A 459 7.08 -12.99 20.63
N SER A 460 5.81 -13.24 20.29
CA SER A 460 4.95 -12.23 19.64
C SER A 460 4.69 -11.04 20.57
N ARG A 461 4.59 -11.25 21.89
CA ARG A 461 4.41 -10.16 22.86
C ARG A 461 5.64 -9.26 22.99
N ARG A 462 6.85 -9.83 23.03
CA ARG A 462 8.08 -9.01 22.99
C ARG A 462 8.20 -8.26 21.67
N ALA A 463 7.90 -8.92 20.55
CA ALA A 463 7.89 -8.26 19.25
C ALA A 463 6.92 -7.07 19.24
N GLN A 464 5.74 -7.22 19.83
CA GLN A 464 4.78 -6.13 19.99
C GLN A 464 5.31 -5.01 20.91
N PHE A 465 5.90 -5.34 22.06
CA PHE A 465 6.54 -4.38 22.95
C PHE A 465 7.61 -3.55 22.22
N LEU A 466 8.53 -4.20 21.50
CA LEU A 466 9.57 -3.54 20.73
C LEU A 466 8.95 -2.63 19.66
N ALA A 467 7.91 -3.11 18.98
CA ALA A 467 7.22 -2.35 17.95
C ALA A 467 6.55 -1.10 18.52
N ASP A 468 5.87 -1.21 19.66
CA ASP A 468 5.19 -0.09 20.33
C ASP A 468 6.20 0.98 20.76
N VAL A 469 7.32 0.57 21.37
CA VAL A 469 8.39 1.49 21.77
C VAL A 469 9.00 2.21 20.56
N LEU A 470 9.33 1.48 19.50
CA LEU A 470 9.94 2.06 18.29
C LEU A 470 8.96 3.00 17.58
N ALA A 471 7.69 2.62 17.45
CA ALA A 471 6.65 3.44 16.82
C ALA A 471 6.37 4.74 17.59
N LYS A 472 6.32 4.69 18.93
CA LYS A 472 6.23 5.89 19.79
C LYS A 472 7.42 6.84 19.63
N ASN A 473 8.53 6.35 19.09
CA ASN A 473 9.77 7.09 18.89
C ASN A 473 10.05 7.38 17.40
N ASP A 474 9.00 7.58 16.61
CA ASP A 474 9.00 8.00 15.19
C ASP A 474 9.54 6.98 14.18
N PHE A 475 9.83 5.74 14.59
CA PHE A 475 10.19 4.71 13.63
C PHE A 475 8.95 4.25 12.85
N ARG A 476 9.12 4.01 11.54
CA ARG A 476 8.17 3.22 10.77
C ARG A 476 8.44 1.75 11.06
N VAL A 477 7.47 1.06 11.67
CA VAL A 477 7.62 -0.32 12.13
C VAL A 477 6.71 -1.25 11.33
N GLU A 478 7.27 -2.39 10.95
CA GLU A 478 6.58 -3.53 10.35
C GLU A 478 6.77 -4.76 11.25
N VAL A 479 5.69 -5.45 11.58
CA VAL A 479 5.70 -6.65 12.43
C VAL A 479 5.13 -7.84 11.66
N HIS A 480 5.86 -8.95 11.63
CA HIS A 480 5.46 -10.20 11.01
C HIS A 480 5.76 -11.38 11.95
N GLY A 481 4.78 -11.74 12.77
CA GLY A 481 5.00 -12.76 13.81
C GLY A 481 5.97 -12.25 14.88
N ASP A 482 7.12 -12.92 15.03
CA ASP A 482 8.20 -12.53 15.96
C ASP A 482 9.30 -11.67 15.29
N LEU A 483 9.14 -11.34 14.01
CA LEU A 483 10.02 -10.42 13.29
C LEU A 483 9.53 -8.98 13.45
N VAL A 484 10.41 -8.11 13.92
CA VAL A 484 10.19 -6.65 13.97
C VAL A 484 11.21 -5.98 13.06
N VAL A 485 10.74 -5.13 12.15
CA VAL A 485 11.60 -4.29 11.32
C VAL A 485 11.20 -2.84 11.53
N ALA A 486 12.13 -2.00 11.94
CA ALA A 486 11.90 -0.59 12.19
C ALA A 486 12.89 0.29 11.41
N ARG A 487 12.40 1.39 10.85
CA ARG A 487 13.19 2.29 10.00
C ARG A 487 12.89 3.75 10.32
N ILE A 488 13.93 4.57 10.36
CA ILE A 488 13.82 6.03 10.44
C ILE A 488 14.88 6.66 9.54
N LYS A 489 14.55 7.78 8.90
CA LYS A 489 15.41 8.49 7.94
C LYS A 489 15.19 10.00 8.05
N LYS A 490 16.09 10.79 7.47
CA LYS A 490 15.92 12.24 7.28
C LYS A 490 15.83 13.03 8.57
N LEU A 491 16.77 12.77 9.48
CA LEU A 491 16.90 13.48 10.76
C LEU A 491 18.27 14.16 10.86
N SER A 492 18.31 15.30 11.54
CA SER A 492 19.56 15.95 11.97
C SER A 492 20.46 15.01 12.77
N MET A 493 21.78 15.17 12.67
CA MET A 493 22.77 14.38 13.40
C MET A 493 22.42 14.19 14.90
N GLU A 494 22.07 15.27 15.60
CA GLU A 494 21.74 15.21 17.03
C GLU A 494 20.49 14.37 17.34
N ARG A 495 19.44 14.50 16.52
CA ARG A 495 18.21 13.71 16.67
C ARG A 495 18.45 12.24 16.37
N ILE A 496 19.21 11.91 15.32
CA ILE A 496 19.46 10.51 14.98
C ILE A 496 20.37 9.83 16.00
N LYS A 497 21.37 10.53 16.55
CA LYS A 497 22.18 10.04 17.69
C LYS A 497 21.30 9.69 18.89
N ARG A 498 20.33 10.55 19.26
CA ARG A 498 19.37 10.25 20.34
C ARG A 498 18.52 9.03 20.06
N ARG A 499 18.05 8.86 18.81
CA ARG A 499 17.29 7.66 18.40
C ARG A 499 18.13 6.40 18.45
N LEU A 500 19.42 6.48 18.11
CA LEU A 500 20.34 5.35 18.16
C LEU A 500 20.71 4.96 19.60
N ASN A 501 20.86 5.96 20.49
CA ASN A 501 20.99 5.74 21.93
C ASN A 501 19.77 5.01 22.50
N LEU A 502 18.56 5.46 22.15
CA LEU A 502 17.32 4.76 22.53
C LEU A 502 17.30 3.30 22.06
N VAL A 503 17.78 3.02 20.84
CA VAL A 503 17.91 1.64 20.34
C VAL A 503 18.91 0.83 21.18
N GLY A 504 20.01 1.43 21.60
CA GLY A 504 20.97 0.82 22.54
C GLY A 504 20.32 0.42 23.87
N VAL A 505 19.57 1.33 24.50
CA VAL A 505 18.83 1.07 25.74
C VAL A 505 17.81 -0.05 25.53
N LEU A 506 17.07 -0.02 24.40
CA LEU A 506 16.06 -1.02 24.07
C LEU A 506 16.63 -2.43 23.90
N VAL A 507 17.81 -2.54 23.27
CA VAL A 507 18.51 -3.82 23.11
C VAL A 507 18.94 -4.37 24.47
N ALA A 508 19.50 -3.53 25.35
CA ALA A 508 19.89 -3.91 26.70
C ALA A 508 18.68 -4.36 27.54
N PHE A 509 17.63 -3.53 27.59
CA PHE A 509 16.43 -3.76 28.39
C PHE A 509 15.66 -5.00 27.95
N SER A 510 15.57 -5.24 26.63
CA SER A 510 14.74 -6.32 26.11
C SER A 510 15.33 -7.73 26.24
N ARG A 511 16.60 -7.88 26.64
CA ARG A 511 17.37 -9.15 26.59
C ARG A 511 16.67 -10.39 27.14
N GLN A 512 15.86 -10.26 28.20
CA GLN A 512 15.22 -11.38 28.90
C GLN A 512 13.69 -11.26 29.03
N LEU A 513 13.07 -10.31 28.32
CA LEU A 513 11.64 -10.02 28.51
C LEU A 513 10.71 -11.16 28.09
N ASP A 514 11.09 -12.01 27.12
CA ASP A 514 10.23 -13.10 26.65
C ASP A 514 9.93 -14.14 27.72
N VAL A 515 10.85 -14.34 28.67
CA VAL A 515 10.66 -15.28 29.78
C VAL A 515 9.62 -14.73 30.76
N GLN A 516 9.54 -13.40 30.91
CA GLN A 516 8.72 -12.72 31.91
C GLN A 516 7.34 -12.30 31.38
N MET A 517 7.15 -12.19 30.06
CA MET A 517 5.89 -11.75 29.41
C MET A 517 4.85 -12.89 29.28
N VAL A 518 4.20 -13.23 30.39
CA VAL A 518 3.17 -14.28 30.52
C VAL A 518 1.77 -13.81 30.08
N ASN A 519 1.46 -12.51 30.11
CA ASN A 519 0.18 -11.95 29.65
C ASN A 519 0.33 -10.60 28.91
N ASP A 520 -0.74 -10.13 28.27
CA ASP A 520 -0.72 -8.93 27.42
C ASP A 520 -0.64 -7.61 28.22
N GLN A 521 -1.09 -7.62 29.49
CA GLN A 521 -1.01 -6.44 30.38
C GLN A 521 0.45 -6.06 30.67
N GLN A 522 1.35 -7.06 30.68
CA GLN A 522 2.77 -6.84 30.89
C GLN A 522 3.44 -6.07 29.74
N ILE A 523 2.89 -6.06 28.52
CA ILE A 523 3.42 -5.26 27.42
C ILE A 523 3.38 -3.77 27.79
N SER A 524 2.24 -3.31 28.31
CA SER A 524 2.07 -1.91 28.72
C SER A 524 2.95 -1.59 29.93
N LEU A 525 3.02 -2.49 30.91
CA LEU A 525 3.89 -2.33 32.09
C LEU A 525 5.36 -2.16 31.71
N TYR A 526 5.90 -3.02 30.84
CA TYR A 526 7.29 -2.93 30.41
C TYR A 526 7.54 -1.70 29.53
N ALA A 527 6.55 -1.26 28.74
CA ALA A 527 6.64 -0.01 28.00
C ALA A 527 6.74 1.20 28.94
N ASP A 528 5.99 1.22 30.03
CA ASP A 528 6.04 2.29 31.03
C ASP A 528 7.38 2.28 31.79
N GLN A 529 7.85 1.10 32.24
CA GLN A 529 9.17 0.95 32.85
C GLN A 529 10.31 1.40 31.92
N PHE A 530 10.21 1.08 30.63
CA PHE A 530 11.17 1.54 29.63
C PHE A 530 11.14 3.07 29.48
N ASN A 531 9.97 3.68 29.48
CA ASN A 531 9.83 5.14 29.38
C ASN A 531 10.39 5.85 30.62
N GLU A 532 10.18 5.30 31.82
CA GLU A 532 10.78 5.80 33.06
C GLU A 532 12.31 5.75 32.99
N LEU A 533 12.87 4.62 32.53
CA LEU A 533 14.31 4.44 32.34
C LEU A 533 14.89 5.43 31.32
N ILE A 534 14.21 5.65 30.20
CA ILE A 534 14.66 6.63 29.20
C ILE A 534 14.59 8.04 29.75
N THR A 535 13.54 8.38 30.50
CA THR A 535 13.39 9.72 31.09
C THR A 535 14.48 10.00 32.12
N SER A 536 14.83 9.01 32.96
CA SER A 536 15.92 9.15 33.93
C SER A 536 17.29 9.22 33.25
N THR A 537 17.54 8.39 32.23
CA THR A 537 18.82 8.36 31.49
C THR A 537 19.04 9.63 30.66
N LEU A 538 17.99 10.14 29.99
CA LEU A 538 18.08 11.39 29.22
C LEU A 538 18.22 12.63 30.11
N ASN A 539 17.62 12.63 31.31
CA ASN A 539 17.76 13.73 32.28
C ASN A 539 19.15 13.77 32.94
N LEU A 540 19.79 12.61 33.18
CA LEU A 540 21.17 12.54 33.67
C LEU A 540 22.16 13.18 32.69
N ASN A 541 22.01 12.91 31.39
CA ASN A 541 22.82 13.54 30.34
C ASN A 541 22.61 15.08 30.24
N MET A 542 21.48 15.61 30.71
CA MET A 542 21.26 17.07 30.79
C MET A 542 21.97 17.72 31.99
N GLN A 543 22.13 17.02 33.12
CA GLN A 543 22.83 17.56 34.29
C GLN A 543 24.35 17.60 34.09
N GLU A 544 24.94 16.59 33.44
CA GLU A 544 26.39 16.60 33.12
C GLU A 544 26.78 17.72 32.15
N LEU A 545 25.89 18.11 31.23
CA LEU A 545 26.10 19.26 30.34
C LEU A 545 26.00 20.62 31.05
N SER A 546 25.35 20.70 32.21
CA SER A 546 25.23 21.93 33.01
C SER A 546 26.37 22.15 34.01
N HIS A 547 27.19 21.12 34.29
CA HIS A 547 28.31 21.19 35.23
C HIS A 547 29.68 21.43 34.57
N HIS A 548 29.72 21.65 33.25
CA HIS A 548 30.92 22.05 32.50
C HIS A 548 30.77 23.40 31.77
N GLY A 549 29.94 24.30 32.33
CA GLY A 549 29.84 25.70 31.91
C GLY A 549 30.78 26.61 32.69
#